data_AF-A0A7Y3LHV0-F1
#
_entry.id   AF-A0A7Y3LHV0-F1
#
_cell.length_a   1.000
_cell.length_b   1.000
_cell.length_c   1.000
_cell.angle_alpha   90.00
_cell.angle_beta   90.00
_cell.angle_gamma   90.00
#
_symmetry.space_group_name_H-M   'P 1'
#
loop_
_entity.id
_entity.type
_entity.pdbx_description
1 polymer ?
#
loop_
_entity_poly.entity_id
_entity_poly.type
_entity_poly.pdbx_seq_one_letter_code
_entity_poly.pdbx_strand_id
1 'polypeptide(L)'
;THWIDLAVAQLQRRRDALIQPRSEIESIAERIGDAIPLIHSSGAIGRATAQRWKTQINENAKRPAFYSVYSENCHNELAGWEYLNDLTRSRMVIVNLRHETEHPQVVRRFDIANDLMGSKVKDVISVKGVGEGELSQLLDLVLTGDFVSLQVAKNNGIDPGPIPILNEMKQRLSGR
;
A
#
# COMPACT_ATOMS: atom_id res chain seq x y z
N THR A 1 -15.77 11.47 21.12
CA THR A 1 -16.17 12.33 19.99
C THR A 1 -15.01 13.20 19.54
N HIS A 2 -14.32 13.91 20.44
CA HIS A 2 -13.19 14.79 20.08
C HIS A 2 -12.12 14.17 19.13
N TRP A 3 -11.69 12.93 19.36
CA TRP A 3 -10.71 12.25 18.51
C TRP A 3 -11.22 11.95 17.08
N ILE A 4 -12.54 11.79 16.92
CA ILE A 4 -13.17 11.62 15.59
C ILE A 4 -13.12 12.96 14.84
N ASP A 5 -13.45 14.07 15.52
CA ASP A 5 -13.42 15.40 14.91
C ASP A 5 -12.00 15.78 14.47
N LEU A 6 -10.98 15.43 15.28
CA LEU A 6 -9.57 15.60 14.92
C LEU A 6 -9.18 14.76 13.69
N ALA A 7 -9.61 13.50 13.63
CA ALA A 7 -9.37 12.65 12.47
C ALA A 7 -10.05 13.21 11.20
N VAL A 8 -11.30 13.67 11.30
CA VAL A 8 -12.02 14.28 10.16
C VAL A 8 -11.30 15.54 9.67
N ALA A 9 -10.94 16.46 10.57
CA ALA A 9 -10.23 17.68 10.22
C ALA A 9 -8.84 17.40 9.62
N GLN A 10 -8.16 16.35 10.08
CA GLN A 10 -6.91 15.89 9.52
C GLN A 10 -7.10 15.33 8.10
N LEU A 11 -8.10 14.48 7.87
CA LEU A 11 -8.37 13.89 6.55
C LEU A 11 -8.79 14.93 5.52
N GLN A 12 -9.54 15.96 5.92
CA GLN A 12 -9.88 17.08 5.03
C GLN A 12 -8.62 17.80 4.54
N ARG A 13 -7.71 18.15 5.46
CA ARG A 13 -6.42 18.75 5.11
C ARG A 13 -5.58 17.84 4.22
N ARG A 14 -5.55 16.55 4.52
CA ARG A 14 -4.80 15.57 3.72
C ARG A 14 -5.37 15.44 2.32
N ARG A 15 -6.68 15.25 2.16
CA ARG A 15 -7.35 15.23 0.85
C ARG A 15 -6.94 16.44 0.02
N ASP A 16 -7.02 17.64 0.59
CA ASP A 16 -6.74 18.89 -0.13
C ASP A 16 -5.28 18.99 -0.56
N ALA A 17 -4.34 18.43 0.22
CA ALA A 17 -2.92 18.33 -0.14
C ALA A 17 -2.65 17.24 -1.19
N LEU A 18 -3.31 16.08 -1.08
CA LEU A 18 -3.09 14.92 -1.95
C LEU A 18 -3.62 15.16 -3.38
N ILE A 19 -4.63 16.02 -3.56
CA ILE A 19 -5.21 16.34 -4.87
C ILE A 19 -4.45 17.44 -5.63
N GLN A 20 -3.45 18.07 -5.01
CA GLN A 20 -2.63 19.08 -5.70
C GLN A 20 -1.72 18.41 -6.74
N PRO A 21 -1.35 19.12 -7.82
CA PRO A 21 -0.33 18.65 -8.74
C PRO A 21 1.01 18.42 -8.02
N ARG A 22 1.78 17.42 -8.48
CA ARG A 22 3.05 16.98 -7.88
C ARG A 22 2.92 16.57 -6.41
N SER A 23 1.76 16.03 -6.04
CA SER A 23 1.55 15.48 -4.70
C SER A 23 2.34 14.19 -4.50
N GLU A 24 2.41 13.73 -3.25
CA GLU A 24 2.99 12.42 -2.94
C GLU A 24 2.26 11.28 -3.65
N ILE A 25 0.97 11.43 -3.99
CA ILE A 25 0.21 10.42 -4.74
C ILE A 25 0.81 10.22 -6.13
N GLU A 26 1.12 11.31 -6.84
CA GLU A 26 1.73 11.24 -8.16
C GLU A 26 3.11 10.59 -8.07
N SER A 27 3.93 10.99 -7.10
CA SER A 27 5.26 10.39 -6.89
C SER A 27 5.21 8.90 -6.56
N ILE A 28 4.32 8.48 -5.64
CA ILE A 28 4.15 7.06 -5.29
C ILE A 28 3.65 6.27 -6.51
N ALA A 29 2.65 6.79 -7.22
CA ALA A 29 2.08 6.12 -8.39
C ALA A 29 3.08 6.00 -9.56
N GLU A 30 3.93 7.00 -9.78
CA GLU A 30 5.01 6.97 -10.77
C GLU A 30 6.06 5.90 -10.44
N ARG A 31 6.48 5.84 -9.16
CA ARG A 31 7.46 4.86 -8.68
C ARG A 31 6.92 3.42 -8.75
N ILE A 32 5.63 3.23 -8.45
CA ILE A 32 4.95 1.95 -8.71
C ILE A 32 4.95 1.68 -10.21
N GLY A 33 4.47 2.63 -11.01
CA GLY A 33 4.43 2.58 -12.46
C GLY A 33 3.75 1.31 -12.96
N ASP A 34 4.55 0.47 -13.62
CA ASP A 34 4.11 -0.81 -14.18
C ASP A 34 4.48 -2.06 -13.35
N ALA A 35 4.99 -1.89 -12.13
CA ALA A 35 5.38 -2.99 -11.25
C ALA A 35 4.19 -3.61 -10.50
N ILE A 36 4.47 -4.77 -9.89
CA ILE A 36 3.66 -5.50 -8.91
C ILE A 36 4.01 -4.96 -7.52
N PRO A 37 3.11 -4.25 -6.83
CA PRO A 37 3.38 -3.77 -5.50
C PRO A 37 3.20 -4.84 -4.44
N LEU A 38 4.20 -4.95 -3.56
CA LEU A 38 4.17 -5.69 -2.32
C LEU A 38 4.00 -4.71 -1.16
N ILE A 39 2.82 -4.72 -0.55
CA ILE A 39 2.48 -3.79 0.52
C ILE A 39 2.91 -4.39 1.86
N HIS A 40 3.91 -3.80 2.49
CA HIS A 40 4.41 -4.22 3.78
C HIS A 40 3.93 -3.28 4.87
N SER A 41 3.66 -3.81 6.05
CA SER A 41 3.20 -3.02 7.19
C SER A 41 3.44 -3.75 8.51
N SER A 42 3.03 -3.17 9.63
CA SER A 42 3.13 -3.84 10.92
C SER A 42 1.95 -3.54 11.84
N GLY A 43 1.78 -4.38 12.87
CA GLY A 43 0.69 -4.21 13.84
C GLY A 43 -0.72 -4.34 13.23
N ALA A 44 -1.74 -4.00 14.02
CA ALA A 44 -3.13 -4.11 13.60
C ALA A 44 -3.52 -3.04 12.56
N ILE A 45 -3.06 -1.80 12.77
CA ILE A 45 -3.29 -0.66 11.86
C ILE A 45 -2.66 -0.94 10.50
N GLY A 46 -1.38 -1.31 10.49
CA GLY A 46 -0.67 -1.66 9.27
C GLY A 46 -1.35 -2.81 8.53
N ARG A 47 -1.76 -3.88 9.24
CA ARG A 47 -2.48 -5.01 8.61
C ARG A 47 -3.75 -4.55 7.88
N ALA A 48 -4.58 -3.74 8.51
CA ALA A 48 -5.82 -3.27 7.91
C ALA A 48 -5.56 -2.38 6.69
N THR A 49 -4.60 -1.45 6.80
CA THR A 49 -4.22 -0.54 5.69
C THR A 49 -3.59 -1.31 4.53
N ALA A 50 -2.68 -2.23 4.80
CA ALA A 50 -2.00 -3.01 3.76
C ALA A 50 -2.97 -3.92 2.99
N GLN A 51 -3.91 -4.55 3.71
CA GLN A 51 -4.99 -5.29 3.07
C GLN A 51 -5.87 -4.38 2.19
N ARG A 52 -6.22 -3.18 2.67
CA ARG A 52 -6.99 -2.20 1.90
C ARG A 52 -6.26 -1.78 0.62
N TRP A 53 -4.97 -1.44 0.72
CA TRP A 53 -4.13 -1.07 -0.44
C TRP A 53 -4.06 -2.19 -1.47
N LYS A 54 -3.79 -3.42 -1.02
CA LYS A 54 -3.83 -4.61 -1.89
C LYS A 54 -5.14 -4.65 -2.65
N THR A 55 -6.28 -4.58 -1.95
CA THR A 55 -7.59 -4.69 -2.58
C THR A 55 -7.79 -3.57 -3.61
N GLN A 56 -7.54 -2.32 -3.25
CA GLN A 56 -7.76 -1.20 -4.15
C GLN A 56 -6.86 -1.19 -5.37
N ILE A 57 -5.60 -1.63 -5.25
CA ILE A 57 -4.73 -1.75 -6.42
C ILE A 57 -5.18 -2.89 -7.35
N ASN A 58 -5.57 -4.04 -6.79
CA ASN A 58 -6.14 -5.13 -7.58
C ASN A 58 -7.43 -4.72 -8.30
N GLU A 59 -8.29 -3.95 -7.62
CA GLU A 59 -9.62 -3.59 -8.12
C GLU A 59 -9.61 -2.35 -9.02
N ASN A 60 -8.93 -1.27 -8.67
CA ASN A 60 -8.96 -0.01 -9.43
C ASN A 60 -7.88 0.01 -10.52
N ALA A 61 -6.66 -0.40 -10.19
CA ALA A 61 -5.56 -0.42 -11.15
C ALA A 61 -5.48 -1.73 -11.95
N LYS A 62 -6.34 -2.72 -11.67
CA LYS A 62 -6.34 -4.05 -12.30
C LYS A 62 -4.96 -4.71 -12.29
N ARG A 63 -4.18 -4.44 -11.23
CA ARG A 63 -2.78 -4.88 -11.09
C ARG A 63 -2.66 -5.87 -9.94
N PRO A 64 -1.98 -7.02 -10.14
CA PRO A 64 -1.66 -7.91 -9.05
C PRO A 64 -0.94 -7.15 -7.94
N ALA A 65 -1.50 -7.20 -6.75
CA ALA A 65 -0.89 -6.66 -5.54
C ALA A 65 -0.99 -7.68 -4.41
N PHE A 66 0.01 -7.68 -3.54
CA PHE A 66 0.09 -8.57 -2.38
C PHE A 66 0.41 -7.74 -1.13
N TYR A 67 0.14 -8.29 0.05
CA TYR A 67 0.56 -7.65 1.29
C TYR A 67 1.09 -8.66 2.30
N SER A 68 2.00 -8.17 3.14
CA SER A 68 2.61 -8.88 4.26
C SER A 68 2.74 -7.98 5.47
N VAL A 69 2.76 -8.58 6.67
CA VAL A 69 2.77 -7.87 7.95
C VAL A 69 3.95 -8.39 8.79
N TYR A 70 4.84 -7.51 9.22
CA TYR A 70 5.91 -7.82 10.19
C TYR A 70 5.25 -8.18 11.55
N SER A 71 5.60 -9.27 12.26
CA SER A 71 6.91 -9.88 12.50
C SER A 71 7.18 -11.29 11.92
N GLU A 72 6.15 -12.06 11.56
CA GLU A 72 6.26 -13.48 11.11
C GLU A 72 6.57 -13.63 9.60
N ASN A 73 5.99 -12.79 8.74
CA ASN A 73 6.07 -13.00 7.29
C ASN A 73 7.36 -12.48 6.63
N CYS A 74 7.99 -11.44 7.18
CA CYS A 74 9.16 -10.84 6.53
C CYS A 74 10.49 -11.56 6.81
N HIS A 75 10.55 -12.50 7.76
CA HIS A 75 11.73 -13.35 7.91
C HIS A 75 11.85 -14.34 6.74
N ASN A 76 10.72 -14.88 6.25
CA ASN A 76 10.73 -15.85 5.16
C ASN A 76 10.88 -15.20 3.78
N GLU A 77 10.29 -14.02 3.57
CA GLU A 77 10.39 -13.32 2.29
C GLU A 77 11.81 -12.88 1.97
N LEU A 78 12.60 -12.49 2.99
CA LEU A 78 14.01 -12.13 2.79
C LEU A 78 14.81 -13.24 2.12
N ALA A 79 14.57 -14.51 2.48
CA ALA A 79 15.18 -15.65 1.82
C ALA A 79 14.70 -15.81 0.37
N GLY A 80 13.41 -15.53 0.10
CA GLY A 80 12.83 -15.57 -1.25
C GLY A 80 13.45 -14.58 -2.23
N TRP A 81 13.98 -13.45 -1.74
CA TRP A 81 14.61 -12.43 -2.59
C TRP A 81 16.03 -12.77 -3.06
N GLU A 82 16.64 -13.85 -2.57
CA GLU A 82 18.03 -14.18 -2.92
C GLU A 82 18.20 -14.71 -4.35
N TYR A 83 17.21 -15.41 -4.90
CA TYR A 83 17.39 -16.19 -6.13
C TYR A 83 16.77 -15.57 -7.39
N LEU A 84 15.60 -14.93 -7.29
CA LEU A 84 14.95 -14.28 -8.43
C LEU A 84 15.41 -12.84 -8.48
N ASN A 85 16.28 -12.51 -9.41
CA ASN A 85 17.04 -11.27 -9.34
C ASN A 85 16.65 -10.28 -10.46
N ASP A 86 16.38 -10.73 -11.69
CA ASP A 86 16.03 -9.80 -12.79
C ASP A 86 14.54 -9.46 -12.84
N LEU A 87 13.66 -10.44 -12.60
CA LEU A 87 12.21 -10.22 -12.59
C LEU A 87 11.81 -9.30 -11.44
N THR A 88 12.30 -9.57 -10.24
CA THR A 88 11.99 -8.80 -9.02
C THR A 88 12.51 -7.36 -9.12
N ARG A 89 13.76 -7.18 -9.59
CA ARG A 89 14.37 -5.86 -9.86
C ARG A 89 13.67 -5.03 -10.91
N SER A 90 12.99 -5.65 -11.87
CA SER A 90 12.31 -4.90 -12.94
C SER A 90 10.80 -4.76 -12.74
N ARG A 91 10.17 -5.70 -12.02
CA ARG A 91 8.71 -5.83 -11.96
C ARG A 91 8.12 -5.79 -10.56
N MET A 92 8.91 -5.68 -9.49
CA MET A 92 8.35 -5.66 -8.12
C MET A 92 8.79 -4.42 -7.37
N VAL A 93 7.84 -3.80 -6.66
CA VAL A 93 8.09 -2.62 -5.81
C VAL A 93 7.60 -2.92 -4.41
N ILE A 94 8.38 -2.56 -3.40
CA ILE A 94 7.97 -2.67 -2.01
C ILE A 94 7.37 -1.35 -1.57
N VAL A 95 6.20 -1.39 -0.93
CA VAL A 95 5.55 -0.22 -0.35
C VAL A 95 5.38 -0.48 1.14
N ASN A 96 6.22 0.15 1.95
CA ASN A 96 6.17 0.07 3.40
C ASN A 96 5.20 1.12 3.95
N LEU A 97 4.09 0.67 4.52
CA LEU A 97 3.15 1.51 5.27
C LEU A 97 3.61 1.58 6.73
N ARG A 98 3.99 2.77 7.18
CA ARG A 98 4.55 3.06 8.49
C ARG A 98 3.56 3.89 9.31
N HIS A 99 3.56 3.71 10.63
CA HIS A 99 2.77 4.50 11.57
C HIS A 99 3.56 4.75 12.85
N GLU A 100 3.13 5.68 13.70
CA GLU A 100 3.89 6.12 14.88
C GLU A 100 3.84 5.12 16.04
N THR A 101 2.83 4.25 16.07
CA THR A 101 2.64 3.24 17.13
C THR A 101 3.40 1.93 16.88
N GLU A 102 4.35 1.93 15.93
CA GLU A 102 5.22 0.79 15.67
C GLU A 102 6.13 0.49 16.87
N HIS A 103 6.23 -0.79 17.24
CA HIS A 103 7.19 -1.21 18.27
C HIS A 103 8.64 -0.91 17.81
N PRO A 104 9.55 -0.41 18.67
CA PRO A 104 10.91 -0.02 18.25
C PRO A 104 11.69 -1.13 17.53
N GLN A 105 11.51 -2.39 17.92
CA GLN A 105 12.15 -3.50 17.21
C GLN A 105 11.56 -3.77 15.82
N VAL A 106 10.31 -3.40 15.57
CA VAL A 106 9.69 -3.50 14.24
C VAL A 106 10.24 -2.40 13.35
N VAL A 107 10.37 -1.17 13.86
CA VAL A 107 11.04 -0.07 13.17
C VAL A 107 12.44 -0.50 12.70
N ARG A 108 13.24 -1.03 13.62
CA ARG A 108 14.59 -1.55 13.31
C ARG A 108 14.57 -2.65 12.24
N ARG A 109 13.58 -3.55 12.26
CA ARG A 109 13.45 -4.63 11.27
C ARG A 109 13.12 -4.09 9.88
N PHE A 110 12.25 -3.10 9.77
CA PHE A 110 11.99 -2.44 8.49
C PHE A 110 13.26 -1.83 7.90
N ASP A 111 14.04 -1.12 8.72
CA ASP A 111 15.23 -0.43 8.25
C ASP A 111 16.28 -1.42 7.73
N ILE A 112 16.52 -2.52 8.48
CA ILE A 112 17.42 -3.60 8.06
C ILE A 112 16.88 -4.29 6.78
N ALA A 113 15.59 -4.61 6.74
CA ALA A 113 15.01 -5.30 5.59
C ALA A 113 15.06 -4.43 4.32
N ASN A 114 14.81 -3.13 4.45
CA ASN A 114 14.89 -2.19 3.33
C ASN A 114 16.31 -2.12 2.75
N ASP A 115 17.33 -2.09 3.60
CA ASP A 115 18.73 -2.12 3.17
C ASP A 115 19.04 -3.42 2.40
N LEU A 116 18.64 -4.57 2.95
CA LEU A 116 18.87 -5.89 2.33
C LEU A 116 18.09 -6.09 1.02
N MET A 117 16.91 -5.48 0.88
CA MET A 117 16.03 -5.63 -0.29
C MET A 117 16.25 -4.56 -1.36
N GLY A 118 16.86 -3.42 -1.04
CA GLY A 118 16.91 -2.25 -1.93
C GLY A 118 17.48 -2.54 -3.31
N SER A 119 18.49 -3.41 -3.41
CA SER A 119 19.08 -3.83 -4.69
C SER A 119 18.40 -5.03 -5.34
N LYS A 120 17.36 -5.60 -4.72
CA LYS A 120 16.68 -6.84 -5.13
C LYS A 120 15.30 -6.59 -5.73
N VAL A 121 14.77 -5.38 -5.61
CA VAL A 121 13.49 -4.96 -6.18
C VAL A 121 13.67 -3.70 -7.01
N LYS A 122 12.66 -3.35 -7.81
CA LYS A 122 12.68 -2.13 -8.64
C LYS A 122 12.84 -0.87 -7.79
N ASP A 123 12.11 -0.82 -6.69
CA ASP A 123 12.10 0.32 -5.78
C ASP A 123 11.55 -0.08 -4.40
N VAL A 124 11.87 0.72 -3.39
CA VAL A 124 11.34 0.64 -2.03
C VAL A 124 10.76 2.00 -1.64
N ILE A 125 9.44 2.04 -1.50
CA ILE A 125 8.65 3.23 -1.14
C ILE A 125 8.29 3.14 0.35
N SER A 126 8.39 4.24 1.08
CA SER A 126 7.92 4.34 2.46
C SER A 126 6.83 5.40 2.54
N VAL A 127 5.67 5.02 3.07
CA VAL A 127 4.51 5.90 3.25
C VAL A 127 4.17 5.92 4.73
N LYS A 128 4.23 7.11 5.35
CA LYS A 128 3.97 7.27 6.78
C LYS A 128 2.59 7.85 7.01
N GLY A 129 1.80 7.20 7.85
CA GLY A 129 0.51 7.73 8.31
C GLY A 129 0.71 9.04 9.07
N VAL A 130 -0.11 10.03 8.74
CA VAL A 130 -0.12 11.35 9.36
C VAL A 130 -1.34 11.49 10.26
N GLY A 131 -1.22 12.30 11.31
CA GLY A 131 -2.31 12.65 12.22
C GLY A 131 -2.13 12.08 13.61
N GLU A 132 -2.86 12.66 14.55
CA GLU A 132 -2.75 12.29 15.95
C GLU A 132 -3.57 11.02 16.24
N GLY A 133 -2.91 10.02 16.80
CA GLY A 133 -3.53 8.78 17.24
C GLY A 133 -3.77 7.77 16.12
N GLU A 134 -4.17 6.58 16.54
CA GLU A 134 -4.25 5.40 15.68
C GLU A 134 -5.32 5.52 14.59
N LEU A 135 -6.48 6.11 14.91
CA LEU A 135 -7.56 6.29 13.93
C LEU A 135 -7.12 7.22 12.80
N SER A 136 -6.54 8.38 13.12
CA SER A 136 -6.15 9.37 12.12
C SER A 136 -5.14 8.77 11.15
N GLN A 137 -4.12 8.07 11.65
CA GLN A 137 -3.11 7.42 10.81
C GLN A 137 -3.67 6.25 10.00
N LEU A 138 -4.56 5.44 10.58
CA LEU A 138 -5.27 4.39 9.85
C LEU A 138 -6.02 4.98 8.66
N LEU A 139 -6.85 6.00 8.91
CA LEU A 139 -7.67 6.60 7.87
C LEU A 139 -6.84 7.37 6.84
N ASP A 140 -5.74 8.01 7.26
CA ASP A 140 -4.82 8.70 6.37
C ASP A 140 -4.13 7.75 5.39
N LEU A 141 -3.63 6.62 5.90
CA LEU A 141 -3.03 5.58 5.08
C LEU A 141 -4.07 4.97 4.13
N VAL A 142 -5.31 4.73 4.60
CA VAL A 142 -6.41 4.28 3.73
C VAL A 142 -6.66 5.29 2.60
N LEU A 143 -6.85 6.57 2.94
CA LEU A 143 -7.12 7.62 1.97
C LEU A 143 -6.00 7.73 0.93
N THR A 144 -4.75 7.72 1.39
CA THR A 144 -3.56 7.74 0.53
C THR A 144 -3.56 6.55 -0.43
N GLY A 145 -3.83 5.34 0.05
CA GLY A 145 -3.88 4.14 -0.79
C GLY A 145 -4.98 4.15 -1.83
N ASP A 146 -6.16 4.63 -1.45
CA ASP A 146 -7.29 4.77 -2.36
C ASP A 146 -6.92 5.73 -3.51
N PHE A 147 -6.35 6.91 -3.21
CA PHE A 147 -5.87 7.85 -4.23
C PHE A 147 -4.72 7.28 -5.08
N VAL A 148 -3.73 6.62 -4.46
CA VAL A 148 -2.63 5.96 -5.19
C VAL A 148 -3.17 4.93 -6.18
N SER A 149 -4.15 4.12 -5.79
CA SER A 149 -4.73 3.10 -6.68
C SER A 149 -5.36 3.71 -7.93
N LEU A 150 -6.07 4.82 -7.79
CA LEU A 150 -6.69 5.55 -8.90
C LEU A 150 -5.65 6.25 -9.76
N GLN A 151 -4.61 6.83 -9.15
CA GLN A 151 -3.54 7.48 -9.88
C GLN A 151 -2.69 6.47 -10.66
N VAL A 152 -2.42 5.28 -10.11
CA VAL A 152 -1.76 4.19 -10.84
C VAL A 152 -2.63 3.75 -12.03
N ALA A 153 -3.94 3.61 -11.86
CA ALA A 153 -4.86 3.30 -12.96
C ALA A 153 -4.79 4.37 -14.07
N LYS A 154 -4.90 5.65 -13.69
CA LYS A 154 -4.79 6.80 -14.59
C LYS A 154 -3.46 6.84 -15.35
N ASN A 155 -2.33 6.68 -14.66
CA ASN A 155 -0.99 6.70 -15.26
C ASN A 155 -0.79 5.58 -16.30
N ASN A 156 -1.53 4.48 -16.16
CA ASN A 156 -1.45 3.32 -17.04
C ASN A 156 -2.61 3.25 -18.06
N GLY A 157 -3.49 4.26 -18.13
CA GLY A 157 -4.65 4.25 -19.02
C GLY A 157 -5.68 3.16 -18.72
N ILE A 158 -5.75 2.71 -17.46
CA ILE A 158 -6.67 1.66 -17.00
C ILE A 158 -7.93 2.30 -16.42
N ASP A 159 -9.10 1.80 -16.85
CA ASP A 159 -10.38 2.20 -16.28
C ASP A 159 -10.58 1.55 -14.90
N PRO A 160 -10.71 2.33 -13.80
CA PRO A 160 -10.98 1.81 -12.47
C PRO A 160 -12.42 1.32 -12.29
N GLY A 161 -13.29 1.49 -13.29
CA GLY A 161 -14.68 1.07 -13.36
C GLY A 161 -14.91 -0.44 -13.15
N PRO A 162 -16.05 -0.98 -13.62
CA PRO A 162 -16.61 -2.22 -13.10
C PRO A 162 -15.62 -3.39 -13.09
N ILE A 163 -15.90 -4.36 -12.22
CA ILE A 163 -15.06 -5.55 -12.02
C ILE A 163 -15.89 -6.78 -12.43
N PRO A 164 -16.11 -7.02 -13.75
CA PRO A 164 -17.08 -8.00 -14.22
C PRO A 164 -16.81 -9.40 -13.70
N ILE A 165 -15.53 -9.77 -13.55
CA ILE A 165 -15.11 -11.06 -13.02
C ILE A 165 -15.67 -11.33 -11.61
N LEU A 166 -15.84 -10.30 -10.78
CA LEU A 166 -16.45 -10.45 -9.44
C LEU A 166 -17.96 -10.69 -9.55
N ASN A 167 -18.62 -10.06 -10.52
CA ASN A 167 -20.05 -10.30 -10.77
C ASN A 167 -20.27 -11.72 -11.30
N GLU A 168 -19.44 -12.16 -12.24
CA GLU A 168 -19.45 -13.53 -12.76
C GLU A 168 -19.21 -14.56 -11.64
N MET A 169 -18.24 -14.31 -10.77
CA MET A 169 -17.96 -15.18 -9.63
C MET A 169 -19.17 -15.27 -8.68
N LYS A 170 -19.82 -14.14 -8.36
CA LYS A 170 -21.05 -14.11 -7.54
C LYS A 170 -22.18 -14.89 -8.19
N GLN A 171 -22.40 -14.73 -9.50
CA GLN A 171 -23.43 -15.46 -10.25
C GLN A 171 -23.20 -16.98 -10.22
N ARG A 172 -21.96 -17.42 -10.44
CA ARG A 172 -21.59 -18.84 -10.37
C ARG A 172 -21.80 -19.44 -8.97
N LEU A 173 -21.60 -18.65 -7.91
CA LEU A 173 -21.83 -19.09 -6.53
C LEU A 173 -23.33 -19.11 -6.15
N SER A 174 -24.15 -18.22 -6.72
CA SER A 174 -25.61 -18.20 -6.48
C SER A 174 -26.38 -19.28 -7.25
N GLY A 175 -25.75 -19.91 -8.26
CA GLY A 175 -26.36 -21.01 -9.04
C GLY A 175 -26.35 -22.37 -8.33
N ARG A 176 -26.39 -22.39 -7.00
CA ARG A 176 -26.47 -23.59 -6.16
C ARG A 176 -27.74 -23.58 -5.32
#